data_AF-A0A562KUA1-F1
#
_entry.id   AF-A0A562KUA1-F1
#
_cell.length_a   1.000
_cell.length_b   1.000
_cell.length_c   1.000
_cell.angle_alpha   90.00
_cell.angle_beta   90.00
_cell.angle_gamma   90.00
#
_symmetry.space_group_name_H-M   'P 1'
#
loop_
_entity.id
_entity.type
_entity.pdbx_description
1 polymer ?
#
loop_
_entity_poly.entity_id
_entity_poly.type
_entity_poly.pdbx_seq_one_letter_code
_entity_poly.pdbx_strand_id
1 'polypeptide(L)'
;MDWACGATAALPSPHRPVPKNRLIDRWFQWTPRRPPLPEVVLGNSGAAGEWRLCHDGQCRTLSEIVGHRIGANVTTMKVCDNP
;
A
#
# COMPACT_ATOMS: atom_id res chain seq x y z
N MET A 1 0.15 29.64 -7.14
CA MET A 1 1.43 29.20 -7.70
C MET A 1 2.47 30.19 -7.24
N ASP A 2 3.38 29.78 -6.37
CA ASP A 2 4.55 30.58 -6.05
C ASP A 2 5.71 29.66 -5.64
N TRP A 3 6.83 29.86 -6.30
CA TRP A 3 8.12 29.20 -6.10
C TRP A 3 9.05 30.29 -5.58
N ALA A 4 9.45 30.23 -4.30
CA ALA A 4 10.59 31.01 -3.82
C ALA A 4 11.27 30.38 -2.60
N CYS A 5 12.58 30.22 -2.74
CA CYS A 5 13.56 29.81 -1.74
C CYS A 5 13.60 30.72 -0.51
N GLY A 6 13.76 30.10 0.66
CA GLY A 6 14.10 30.75 1.92
C GLY A 6 14.62 29.73 2.92
N ALA A 7 15.85 29.25 2.72
CA ALA A 7 16.50 28.32 3.63
C ALA A 7 16.82 29.03 4.97
N THR A 8 16.06 28.70 6.02
CA THR A 8 16.54 28.82 7.40
C THR A 8 16.94 27.42 7.85
N ALA A 9 18.19 27.26 8.27
CA ALA A 9 18.72 25.99 8.76
C ALA A 9 17.93 25.52 9.99
N ALA A 10 17.03 24.56 9.80
CA ALA A 10 16.55 23.73 10.90
C ALA A 10 17.65 22.70 11.21
N LEU A 11 18.05 22.65 12.49
CA LEU A 11 18.98 21.68 13.06
C LEU A 11 18.75 20.26 12.50
N PRO A 12 19.80 19.45 12.31
CA PRO A 12 19.59 18.06 11.93
C PRO A 12 18.81 17.35 13.05
N SER A 13 17.52 17.10 12.81
CA SER A 13 16.77 16.10 13.57
C SER A 13 17.59 14.80 13.53
N PRO A 14 17.74 14.08 14.65
CA PRO A 14 18.39 12.78 14.61
C PRO A 14 17.62 11.94 13.59
N HIS A 15 18.33 11.48 12.56
CA HIS A 15 17.82 10.54 11.58
C HIS A 15 17.22 9.36 12.35
N ARG A 16 15.90 9.33 12.53
CA ARG A 16 15.23 8.11 12.97
C ARG A 16 15.32 7.17 11.77
N PRO A 17 16.04 6.05 11.84
CA PRO A 17 16.00 5.09 10.76
C PRO A 17 14.53 4.71 10.60
N VAL A 18 13.98 4.82 9.38
CA VAL A 18 12.74 4.10 9.11
C VAL A 18 13.01 2.66 9.48
N PRO A 19 12.26 2.03 10.40
CA PRO A 19 12.51 0.65 10.69
C PRO A 19 12.22 -0.09 9.39
N LYS A 20 13.26 -0.69 8.82
CA LYS A 20 13.09 -1.83 7.91
C LYS A 20 12.14 -2.76 8.68
N ASN A 21 10.98 -3.06 8.08
CA ASN A 21 9.95 -3.98 8.55
C ASN A 21 9.70 -4.01 10.07
N ARG A 22 8.69 -3.29 10.58
CA ARG A 22 8.28 -3.49 11.98
C ARG A 22 7.52 -4.81 12.07
N LEU A 23 7.96 -5.71 12.95
CA LEU A 23 7.15 -6.85 13.37
C LEU A 23 6.20 -6.36 14.46
N ILE A 24 4.93 -6.20 14.13
CA ILE A 24 3.87 -5.75 15.05
C ILE A 24 2.84 -6.87 15.08
N ASP A 25 2.53 -7.39 16.26
CA ASP A 25 1.58 -8.50 16.45
C ASP A 25 1.89 -9.73 15.59
N ARG A 26 3.18 -10.04 15.41
CA ARG A 26 3.70 -11.10 14.55
C ARG A 26 3.48 -10.89 13.05
N TRP A 27 3.07 -9.69 12.63
CA TRP A 27 2.95 -9.28 11.24
C TRP A 27 4.05 -8.30 10.85
N PHE A 28 4.67 -8.52 9.68
CA PHE A 28 5.56 -7.54 9.09
C PHE A 28 4.74 -6.40 8.49
N GLN A 29 4.83 -5.23 9.12
CA GLN A 29 4.20 -4.01 8.62
C GLN A 29 5.27 -3.10 8.00
N TRP A 30 4.99 -2.64 6.78
CA TRP A 30 5.80 -1.65 6.11
C TRP A 30 4.93 -0.77 5.21
N THR A 31 5.40 0.45 4.98
CA THR A 31 4.77 1.38 4.03
C THR A 31 5.67 1.48 2.80
N PRO A 32 5.23 1.01 1.62
CA PRO A 32 5.99 1.18 0.39
C PRO A 32 6.22 2.67 0.11
N ARG A 33 7.47 3.08 -0.12
CA ARG A 33 7.79 4.41 -0.64
C ARG A 33 7.79 4.36 -2.16
N ARG A 34 6.60 4.33 -2.76
CA ARG A 34 6.41 4.37 -4.22
C ARG A 34 5.35 5.42 -4.57
N PRO A 35 5.45 6.06 -5.74
CA PRO A 35 4.32 6.81 -6.28
C PRO A 35 3.12 5.87 -6.52
N PRO A 36 1.91 6.41 -6.71
CA PRO A 36 0.76 5.62 -7.14
C PRO A 36 1.11 4.76 -8.35
N LEU A 37 0.77 3.47 -8.28
CA LEU A 37 1.04 2.51 -9.35
C LEU A 37 -0.22 2.35 -10.22
N PRO A 38 -0.11 2.43 -11.56
CA PRO A 38 -1.25 2.24 -12.45
C PRO A 38 -1.73 0.78 -12.49
N GLU A 39 -0.87 -0.15 -12.06
CA GLU A 39 -1.15 -1.58 -12.03
C GLU A 39 -0.48 -2.21 -10.82
N VAL A 40 -1.20 -3.14 -10.17
CA VAL A 40 -0.69 -3.95 -9.07
C VAL A 40 -1.06 -5.41 -9.27
N VAL A 41 -0.13 -6.29 -8.91
CA VAL A 41 -0.31 -7.75 -8.99
C VAL A 41 -0.36 -8.29 -7.57
N LEU A 42 -1.51 -8.84 -7.19
CA LEU A 42 -1.78 -9.42 -5.88
C LEU A 42 -1.62 -10.93 -5.97
N GLY A 43 -0.46 -11.44 -5.55
CA GLY A 43 -0.23 -12.87 -5.45
C GLY A 43 -1.03 -13.47 -4.31
N ASN A 44 -1.82 -14.52 -4.58
CA ASN A 44 -2.50 -15.30 -3.56
C ASN A 44 -2.09 -16.77 -3.69
N SER A 45 -1.32 -17.25 -2.72
CA SER A 45 -0.86 -18.65 -2.68
C SER A 45 -1.87 -19.60 -2.03
N GLY A 46 -2.96 -19.10 -1.45
CA GLY A 46 -3.90 -19.89 -0.65
C GLY A 46 -3.38 -20.32 0.73
N ALA A 47 -2.08 -20.13 1.01
CA ALA A 47 -1.48 -20.40 2.32
C ALA A 47 -1.60 -19.21 3.29
N ALA A 48 -1.80 -18.00 2.75
CA ALA A 48 -2.06 -16.79 3.51
C ALA A 48 -3.56 -16.47 3.49
N GLY A 49 -4.01 -15.66 4.46
CA GLY A 49 -5.36 -15.12 4.44
C GLY A 49 -5.65 -14.27 3.19
N GLU A 50 -6.92 -13.96 2.99
CA GLU A 50 -7.35 -13.18 1.83
C GLU A 50 -6.83 -11.74 1.86
N TRP A 51 -6.57 -11.19 0.67
CA TRP A 51 -6.27 -9.76 0.51
C TRP A 51 -7.43 -8.88 0.97
N ARG A 52 -7.09 -7.84 1.73
CA ARG A 52 -7.99 -6.76 2.13
C ARG A 52 -7.44 -5.44 1.60
N LEU A 53 -8.24 -4.74 0.82
CA LEU A 53 -7.90 -3.44 0.25
C LEU A 53 -8.69 -2.35 0.99
N CYS A 54 -7.99 -1.29 1.38
CA CYS A 54 -8.56 -0.18 2.10
C CYS A 54 -8.43 1.11 1.29
N HIS A 55 -9.53 1.86 1.17
CA HIS A 55 -9.61 3.17 0.52
C HIS A 55 -10.61 4.04 1.28
N ASP A 56 -10.27 5.29 1.56
CA ASP A 56 -11.11 6.27 2.27
C ASP A 56 -11.71 5.76 3.58
N GLY A 57 -10.91 5.01 4.35
CA GLY A 57 -11.31 4.44 5.63
C GLY A 57 -12.21 3.20 5.53
N GLN A 58 -12.58 2.77 4.32
CA GLN A 58 -13.32 1.55 4.08
C GLN A 58 -12.40 0.44 3.60
N CYS A 59 -12.47 -0.72 4.25
CA CYS A 59 -11.71 -1.90 3.88
C CYS A 59 -12.64 -2.99 3.37
N ARG A 60 -12.32 -3.57 2.22
CA ARG A 60 -13.07 -4.67 1.60
C ARG A 60 -12.13 -5.83 1.27
N THR A 61 -12.65 -7.05 1.31
CA THR A 61 -11.87 -8.21 0.83
C THR A 61 -11.85 -8.24 -0.69
N LEU A 62 -10.88 -8.94 -1.26
CA LEU A 62 -10.77 -9.06 -2.71
C LEU A 62 -11.98 -9.76 -3.33
N SER A 63 -12.54 -10.78 -2.67
CA SER A 63 -13.76 -11.46 -3.11
C SER A 63 -14.99 -10.55 -3.08
N GLU A 64 -15.07 -9.62 -2.12
CA GLU A 64 -16.14 -8.61 -2.07
C GLU A 64 -16.04 -7.59 -3.21
N ILE A 65 -14.82 -7.28 -3.66
CA ILE A 65 -14.58 -6.33 -4.75
C ILE A 65 -14.89 -6.99 -6.09
N VAL A 66 -14.44 -8.22 -6.30
CA VAL A 66 -14.60 -8.95 -7.57
C VAL A 66 -15.98 -9.62 -7.69
N GLY A 67 -16.67 -9.87 -6.57
CA GLY A 67 -18.02 -10.45 -6.55
C GLY A 67 -18.07 -11.98 -6.59
N HIS A 68 -16.93 -12.66 -6.47
CA HIS A 68 -16.84 -14.11 -6.31
C HIS A 68 -15.62 -14.47 -5.47
N ARG A 69 -15.56 -15.71 -4.97
CA ARG A 69 -14.39 -16.16 -4.20
C ARG A 69 -13.13 -16.16 -5.05
N ILE A 70 -12.04 -15.65 -4.50
CA ILE A 70 -10.71 -15.71 -5.11
C ILE A 70 -9.96 -16.90 -4.49
N GLY A 71 -9.68 -17.92 -5.30
CA GLY A 71 -8.84 -19.06 -4.92
C GLY A 71 -7.37 -18.71 -4.84
N ALA A 72 -6.49 -19.72 -4.88
CA ALA A 72 -5.04 -19.56 -4.95
C ALA A 72 -4.59 -19.09 -6.34
N ASN A 73 -5.00 -17.88 -6.72
CA ASN A 73 -4.75 -17.28 -8.03
C ASN A 73 -4.18 -15.87 -7.88
N VAL A 74 -3.38 -15.46 -8.86
CA VAL A 74 -2.91 -14.08 -8.97
C VAL A 74 -4.07 -13.19 -9.44
N THR A 75 -4.23 -12.02 -8.82
CA THR A 75 -5.17 -10.99 -9.29
C THR A 75 -4.41 -9.75 -9.71
N THR A 76 -4.59 -9.33 -10.95
CA THR A 76 -4.04 -8.07 -11.46
C THR A 76 -5.13 -7.00 -11.40
N MET A 77 -4.81 -5.86 -10.78
CA MET A 77 -5.68 -4.70 -10.72
C MET A 77 -5.02 -3.55 -11.46
N LYS A 78 -5.80 -2.88 -12.32
CA LYS A 78 -5.37 -1.70 -13.09
C LYS A 78 -6.28 -0.53 -12.75
N VAL A 79 -5.77 0.68 -12.93
CA VAL A 79 -6.61 1.89 -12.93
C VAL A 79 -7.64 1.79 -14.07
N CYS A 80 -8.85 2.27 -13.81
CA CYS A 80 -9.88 2.36 -14.85
C CYS A 80 -9.53 3.49 -15.81
N ASP A 81 -9.74 3.27 -17.11
CA ASP A 81 -9.51 4.29 -18.14
C ASP A 81 -10.55 5.43 -18.09
N ASN A 82 -11.65 5.23 -17.37
CA ASN A 82 -12.67 6.25 -17.12
C ASN A 82 -13.37 5.99 -15.76
N PRO A 83 -13.38 6.96 -14.83
CA PRO A 83 -13.99 6.82 -13.51
C PRO A 83 -15.52 6.79 -13.55
#